data_AF-A0A1F7QRE9-F1
#
_entry.id   AF-A0A1F7QRE9-F1
#
_cell.length_a   1.000
_cell.length_b   1.000
_cell.length_c   1.000
_cell.angle_alpha   90.00
_cell.angle_beta   90.00
_cell.angle_gamma   90.00
#
_symmetry.space_group_name_H-M   'P 1'
#
loop_
_entity.id
_entity.type
_entity.pdbx_description
1 polymer ?
#
loop_
_entity_poly.entity_id
_entity_poly.type
_entity_poly.pdbx_seq_one_letter_code
_entity_poly.pdbx_strand_id
1 'polypeptide(L)'
;MVHFLFRTLWRILIFVLGFSALGVIVAVLWPETNSRLSIFIVLLVTYCLMAYLVIPNLMRLFHVFQKPHHIPLYVTTGDGWPSDPVTIALSVRDVAHLESAMNKAGWYTADPLTFKNGIREVISIIFNTRYPASPLSNLYLFDRPHDIGFEIPTNDAGSARTRHHVRFWRLQEPEIGTKNEAHFHFWKEKLQHIFTTKREIWIGAATEETKPIDVQWRTGRLTHGGSHEADKERDYIIQTLSDKKLITQELMSEPGDALRFRGQQFRTFYISDGSIKIIRLK
;
A
#
# COMPACT_ATOMS: atom_id res chain seq x y z
N MET A 1 11.05 -21.45 -21.16
CA MET A 1 12.08 -22.36 -20.59
C MET A 1 13.40 -21.64 -20.28
N VAL A 2 13.95 -20.85 -21.21
CA VAL A 2 15.22 -20.11 -21.04
C VAL A 2 15.22 -19.13 -19.85
N HIS A 3 14.18 -18.30 -19.69
CA HIS A 3 14.08 -17.40 -18.52
C HIS A 3 14.01 -18.14 -17.18
N PHE A 4 13.39 -19.32 -17.15
CA PHE A 4 13.36 -20.15 -15.94
C PHE A 4 14.75 -20.67 -15.61
N LEU A 5 15.47 -21.20 -16.62
CA LEU A 5 16.84 -21.69 -16.46
C LEU A 5 17.79 -20.58 -15.98
N PHE A 6 17.74 -19.41 -16.63
CA PHE A 6 18.58 -18.27 -16.27
C PHE A 6 18.30 -17.77 -14.85
N ARG A 7 17.01 -17.67 -14.47
CA ARG A 7 16.62 -17.30 -13.09
C ARG A 7 17.10 -18.32 -12.07
N THR A 8 17.04 -19.61 -12.40
CA THR A 8 17.51 -20.69 -11.51
C THR A 8 19.03 -20.65 -11.37
N LEU A 9 19.78 -20.50 -12.47
CA LEU A 9 21.23 -20.32 -12.45
C LEU A 9 21.65 -19.10 -11.64
N TRP A 10 20.97 -17.96 -11.83
CA TRP A 10 21.22 -16.75 -11.07
C TRP A 10 20.98 -16.92 -9.57
N ARG A 11 19.92 -17.64 -9.19
CA ARG A 11 19.62 -17.97 -7.79
C ARG A 11 20.67 -18.90 -7.20
N ILE A 12 21.13 -19.90 -7.96
CA ILE A 12 22.20 -20.80 -7.54
C ILE A 12 23.50 -20.00 -7.34
N LEU A 13 23.83 -19.08 -8.25
CA LEU A 13 25.00 -18.22 -8.12
C LEU A 13 24.93 -17.34 -6.86
N ILE A 14 23.80 -16.66 -6.62
CA ILE A 14 23.59 -15.86 -5.41
C ILE A 14 23.69 -16.74 -4.17
N PHE A 15 23.11 -17.94 -4.19
CA PHE A 15 23.17 -18.88 -3.08
C PHE A 15 24.61 -19.31 -2.78
N VAL A 16 25.39 -19.67 -3.81
CA VAL A 16 26.79 -20.08 -3.65
C VAL A 16 27.63 -18.91 -3.14
N LEU A 17 27.49 -17.71 -3.72
CA LEU A 17 28.19 -16.51 -3.24
C LEU A 17 27.83 -16.18 -1.80
N GLY A 18 26.55 -16.22 -1.44
CA GLY A 18 26.07 -15.97 -0.09
C GLY A 18 26.58 -17.01 0.91
N PHE A 19 26.53 -18.29 0.55
CA PHE A 19 27.04 -19.39 1.36
C PHE A 19 28.56 -19.32 1.57
N SER A 20 29.31 -19.02 0.51
CA SER A 20 30.76 -18.81 0.58
C SER A 20 31.12 -17.60 1.43
N ALA A 21 30.46 -16.45 1.24
CA ALA A 21 30.68 -15.26 2.05
C ALA A 21 30.39 -15.53 3.53
N LEU A 22 29.32 -16.27 3.82
CA LEU A 22 28.94 -16.66 5.17
C LEU A 22 29.98 -17.61 5.80
N GLY A 23 30.48 -18.57 5.04
CA GLY A 23 31.58 -19.44 5.46
C GLY A 23 32.87 -18.66 5.78
N VAL A 24 33.20 -17.67 4.96
CA VAL A 24 34.35 -16.77 5.19
C VAL A 24 34.13 -15.92 6.44
N ILE A 25 32.94 -15.35 6.64
CA ILE A 25 32.62 -14.56 7.83
C ILE A 25 32.79 -15.39 9.10
N VAL A 26 32.27 -16.63 9.11
CA VAL A 26 32.42 -17.54 10.25
C VAL A 26 33.90 -17.88 10.49
N ALA A 27 34.65 -18.20 9.42
CA ALA A 27 36.06 -18.56 9.53
C ALA A 27 36.96 -17.39 10.00
N VAL A 28 36.65 -16.15 9.59
CA VAL A 28 37.46 -14.96 9.91
C VAL A 28 37.09 -14.37 11.27
N LEU A 29 35.79 -14.27 11.60
CA LEU A 29 35.36 -13.63 12.85
C LEU A 29 35.36 -14.59 14.04
N TRP A 30 35.26 -15.90 13.82
CA TRP A 30 35.21 -16.92 14.88
C TRP A 30 36.13 -18.13 14.60
N PRO A 31 37.45 -17.92 14.39
CA PRO A 31 38.39 -18.98 14.03
C PRO A 31 38.54 -20.08 15.11
N GLU A 32 38.24 -19.76 16.37
CA GLU A 32 38.51 -20.60 17.54
C GLU A 32 37.30 -21.43 18.02
N THR A 33 36.12 -21.33 17.38
CA THR A 33 34.89 -21.97 17.89
C THR A 33 34.60 -23.31 17.21
N ASN A 34 34.87 -24.41 17.92
CA ASN A 34 34.42 -25.76 17.52
C ASN A 34 32.95 -26.04 17.89
N SER A 35 32.27 -25.06 18.51
CA SER A 35 30.89 -25.21 18.93
C SER A 35 29.92 -25.00 17.76
N ARG A 36 29.26 -26.09 17.35
CA ARG A 36 28.18 -26.05 16.34
C ARG A 36 27.06 -25.07 16.73
N LEU A 37 26.80 -24.90 18.02
CA LEU A 37 25.80 -23.96 18.53
C LEU A 37 26.22 -22.51 18.30
N SER A 38 27.49 -22.17 18.52
CA SER A 38 28.01 -20.82 18.30
C SER A 38 27.96 -20.43 16.83
N ILE A 39 28.35 -21.36 15.93
CA ILE A 39 28.20 -21.16 14.47
C ILE A 39 26.73 -20.93 14.15
N PHE A 40 25.82 -21.79 14.60
CA PHE A 40 24.38 -21.65 14.35
C PHE A 40 23.84 -20.28 14.80
N ILE A 41 24.19 -19.82 16.00
CA ILE A 41 23.77 -18.51 16.52
C ILE A 41 24.30 -17.37 15.65
N VAL A 42 25.57 -17.40 15.24
CA VAL A 42 26.17 -16.38 14.37
C VAL A 42 25.47 -16.34 13.01
N LEU A 43 25.20 -17.51 12.43
CA LEU A 43 24.45 -17.62 11.17
C LEU A 43 23.04 -17.04 11.31
N LEU A 44 22.33 -17.38 12.39
CA LEU A 44 20.99 -16.88 12.69
C LEU A 44 20.97 -15.36 12.85
N VAL A 45 21.91 -14.81 13.63
CA VAL A 45 22.02 -13.35 13.85
C VAL A 45 22.36 -12.65 12.53
N THR A 46 23.32 -13.16 11.75
CA THR A 46 23.69 -12.59 10.44
C THR A 46 22.51 -12.61 9.48
N TYR A 47 21.78 -13.73 9.43
CA TYR A 47 20.55 -13.84 8.64
C TYR A 47 19.53 -12.79 9.09
N CYS A 48 19.25 -12.68 10.40
CA CYS A 48 18.30 -11.71 10.92
C CYS A 48 18.72 -10.25 10.60
N LEU A 49 20.00 -9.91 10.77
CA LEU A 49 20.52 -8.58 10.41
C LEU A 49 20.36 -8.31 8.91
N MET A 50 20.74 -9.25 8.05
CA MET A 50 20.65 -9.06 6.60
C MET A 50 19.20 -8.97 6.12
N ALA A 51 18.34 -9.89 6.57
CA ALA A 51 16.96 -9.99 6.12
C ALA A 51 16.08 -8.85 6.65
N TYR A 52 16.28 -8.41 7.89
CA TYR A 52 15.39 -7.43 8.53
C TYR A 52 15.97 -6.01 8.61
N LEU A 53 17.30 -5.84 8.52
CA LEU A 53 17.95 -4.53 8.53
C LEU A 53 18.61 -4.19 7.18
N VAL A 54 19.58 -4.97 6.71
CA VAL A 54 20.45 -4.54 5.59
C VAL A 54 19.70 -4.54 4.25
N ILE A 55 19.13 -5.67 3.85
CA ILE A 55 18.46 -5.82 2.55
C ILE A 55 17.27 -4.85 2.42
N PRO A 56 16.36 -4.72 3.40
CA PRO A 56 15.25 -3.78 3.30
C PRO A 56 15.71 -2.31 3.15
N ASN A 57 16.75 -1.90 3.89
CA ASN A 57 17.25 -0.53 3.79
C ASN A 57 18.00 -0.28 2.47
N LEU A 58 18.73 -1.27 1.95
CA LEU A 58 19.38 -1.17 0.64
C LEU A 58 18.34 -1.09 -0.49
N MET A 59 17.26 -1.87 -0.41
CA MET A 59 16.16 -1.81 -1.37
C MET A 59 15.43 -0.46 -1.31
N ARG A 60 15.20 0.07 -0.10
CA ARG A 60 14.66 1.43 0.07
C ARG A 60 15.56 2.47 -0.59
N LEU A 61 16.87 2.41 -0.33
CA LEU A 61 17.86 3.32 -0.94
C LEU A 61 17.86 3.21 -2.47
N PHE A 62 17.84 2.00 -3.02
CA PHE A 62 17.76 1.79 -4.48
C PHE A 62 16.54 2.46 -5.11
N HIS A 63 15.36 2.34 -4.49
CA HIS A 63 14.12 2.92 -5.02
C HIS A 63 13.98 4.42 -4.77
N VAL A 64 14.72 5.01 -3.82
CA VAL A 64 14.88 6.47 -3.75
C VAL A 64 15.44 7.01 -5.06
N PHE A 65 16.38 6.28 -5.67
CA PHE A 65 16.96 6.65 -6.98
C PHE A 65 16.11 6.19 -8.16
N GLN A 66 15.42 5.05 -8.06
CA GLN A 66 14.59 4.48 -9.12
C GLN A 66 13.10 4.43 -8.73
N LYS A 67 12.48 5.60 -8.65
CA LYS A 67 11.02 5.69 -8.47
C LYS A 67 10.30 5.31 -9.77
N PRO A 68 9.19 4.56 -9.70
CA PRO A 68 8.42 4.21 -10.89
C PRO A 68 7.93 5.46 -11.63
N HIS A 69 8.12 5.50 -12.94
CA HIS A 69 7.66 6.56 -13.85
C HIS A 69 6.48 6.00 -14.65
N HIS A 70 5.31 5.88 -14.03
CA HIS A 70 4.10 5.39 -14.69
C HIS A 70 2.89 6.28 -14.38
N ILE A 71 1.96 6.34 -15.32
CA ILE A 71 0.62 6.91 -15.11
C ILE A 71 -0.02 6.19 -13.89
N PRO A 72 -0.62 6.87 -12.89
CA PRO A 72 -0.88 6.21 -11.61
C PRO A 72 -2.13 5.32 -11.65
N LEU A 73 -1.95 4.08 -12.11
CA LEU A 73 -2.96 3.01 -11.98
C LEU A 73 -2.95 2.37 -10.59
N TYR A 74 -1.87 2.58 -9.82
CA TYR A 74 -1.70 2.10 -8.46
C TYR A 74 -0.80 3.06 -7.67
N VAL A 75 -0.89 2.95 -6.34
CA VAL A 75 -0.03 3.68 -5.39
C VAL A 75 1.16 2.82 -4.96
N THR A 76 2.22 3.46 -4.47
CA THR A 76 3.45 2.76 -4.07
C THR A 76 3.66 2.79 -2.56
N THR A 77 4.32 1.76 -2.02
CA THR A 77 4.82 1.78 -0.64
C THR A 77 6.00 2.75 -0.50
N GLY A 78 6.38 3.11 0.73
CA GLY A 78 7.57 3.94 0.98
C GLY A 78 8.90 3.33 0.47
N ASP A 79 8.92 2.01 0.24
CA ASP A 79 10.06 1.30 -0.35
C ASP A 79 9.92 1.17 -1.90
N GLY A 80 8.96 1.85 -2.53
CA GLY A 80 8.79 1.96 -3.98
C GLY A 80 8.02 0.84 -4.67
N TRP A 81 7.42 -0.08 -3.91
CA TRP A 81 6.70 -1.22 -4.49
C TRP A 81 5.25 -0.89 -4.83
N PRO A 82 4.70 -1.40 -5.95
CA PRO A 82 3.26 -1.34 -6.23
C PRO A 82 2.42 -1.92 -5.07
N SER A 83 1.37 -1.21 -4.66
CA SER A 83 0.44 -1.61 -3.61
C SER A 83 -1.00 -1.57 -4.11
N ASP A 84 -1.74 -0.48 -3.87
CA ASP A 84 -3.19 -0.46 -4.02
C ASP A 84 -3.56 0.17 -5.36
N PRO A 85 -4.45 -0.44 -6.17
CA PRO A 85 -4.97 0.19 -7.38
C PRO A 85 -5.70 1.51 -7.09
N VAL A 86 -5.53 2.48 -7.98
CA VAL A 86 -6.25 3.76 -7.96
C VAL A 86 -7.51 3.60 -8.79
N THR A 87 -8.66 3.56 -8.13
CA THR A 87 -9.94 3.14 -8.75
C THR A 87 -11.07 4.15 -8.58
N ILE A 88 -10.90 5.16 -7.72
CA ILE A 88 -11.94 6.15 -7.42
C ILE A 88 -11.37 7.57 -7.37
N ALA A 89 -12.19 8.55 -7.77
CA ALA A 89 -11.92 9.96 -7.55
C ALA A 89 -13.17 10.64 -6.97
N LEU A 90 -13.01 11.48 -5.96
CA LEU A 90 -14.09 12.22 -5.32
C LEU A 90 -13.97 13.72 -5.60
N SER A 91 -15.07 14.35 -6.00
CA SER A 91 -15.20 15.80 -6.11
C SER A 91 -15.94 16.36 -4.92
N VAL A 92 -15.22 17.11 -4.07
CA VAL A 92 -15.70 17.62 -2.78
C VAL A 92 -15.50 19.14 -2.68
N ARG A 93 -15.98 19.77 -1.62
CA ARG A 93 -15.81 21.23 -1.42
C ARG A 93 -14.47 21.54 -0.76
N ASP A 94 -14.18 20.79 0.30
CA ASP A 94 -12.96 20.83 1.09
C ASP A 94 -12.77 19.48 1.81
N VAL A 95 -11.67 19.33 2.55
CA VAL A 95 -11.37 18.12 3.35
C VAL A 95 -12.43 17.82 4.41
N ALA A 96 -12.99 18.85 5.07
CA ALA A 96 -14.01 18.67 6.09
C ALA A 96 -15.32 18.11 5.51
N HIS A 97 -15.64 18.48 4.27
CA HIS A 97 -16.76 17.92 3.53
C HIS A 97 -16.54 16.45 3.20
N LEU A 98 -15.32 16.06 2.78
CA LEU A 98 -14.97 14.66 2.55
C LEU A 98 -15.11 13.83 3.84
N GLU A 99 -14.50 14.29 4.93
CA GLU A 99 -14.61 13.66 6.25
C GLU A 99 -16.07 13.51 6.69
N SER A 100 -16.85 14.59 6.60
CA SER A 100 -18.27 14.56 6.99
C SER A 100 -19.08 13.54 6.18
N ALA A 101 -18.84 13.46 4.87
CA ALA A 101 -19.56 12.54 4.00
C ALA A 101 -19.17 11.07 4.28
N MET A 102 -17.88 10.77 4.40
CA MET A 102 -17.38 9.43 4.71
C MET A 102 -17.86 8.96 6.10
N ASN A 103 -17.78 9.82 7.12
CA ASN A 103 -18.28 9.53 8.46
C ASN A 103 -19.80 9.27 8.47
N LYS A 104 -20.59 10.03 7.69
CA LYS A 104 -22.03 9.78 7.53
C LYS A 104 -22.32 8.45 6.83
N ALA A 105 -21.46 8.04 5.90
CA ALA A 105 -21.50 6.74 5.23
C ALA A 105 -21.04 5.58 6.14
N GLY A 106 -20.60 5.86 7.37
CA GLY A 106 -20.22 4.85 8.36
C GLY A 106 -18.73 4.51 8.38
N TRP A 107 -17.92 5.21 7.59
CA TRP A 107 -16.47 5.07 7.59
C TRP A 107 -15.84 5.85 8.74
N TYR A 108 -14.88 5.25 9.43
CA TYR A 108 -14.11 5.92 10.46
C TYR A 108 -12.90 6.62 9.82
N THR A 109 -12.63 7.85 10.22
CA THR A 109 -11.40 8.53 9.83
C THR A 109 -10.22 7.88 10.56
N ALA A 110 -9.22 7.42 9.81
CA ALA A 110 -8.09 6.69 10.37
C ALA A 110 -7.24 7.60 11.26
N ASP A 111 -6.82 7.08 12.42
CA ASP A 111 -5.92 7.79 13.31
C ASP A 111 -4.55 8.03 12.63
N PRO A 112 -3.82 9.10 12.99
CA PRO A 112 -2.47 9.32 12.48
C PRO A 112 -1.54 8.18 12.92
N LEU A 113 -0.61 7.82 12.04
CA LEU A 113 0.41 6.79 12.31
C LEU A 113 1.45 7.31 13.31
N THR A 114 1.11 7.24 14.59
CA THR A 114 2.00 7.54 15.72
C THR A 114 2.45 6.23 16.39
N PHE A 115 3.56 6.28 17.15
CA PHE A 115 4.02 5.10 17.90
C PHE A 115 2.95 4.56 18.86
N LYS A 116 2.21 5.47 19.52
CA LYS A 116 1.09 5.12 20.41
C LYS A 116 -0.01 4.37 19.68
N ASN A 117 -0.44 4.89 18.53
CA ASN A 117 -1.51 4.28 17.73
C ASN A 117 -1.07 2.97 17.09
N GLY A 118 0.20 2.87 16.66
CA GLY A 118 0.77 1.62 16.15
C GLY A 118 0.82 0.51 17.20
N ILE A 119 1.21 0.81 18.45
CA ILE A 119 1.11 -0.18 19.55
C ILE A 119 -0.34 -0.59 19.77
N ARG A 120 -1.26 0.37 19.79
CA ARG A 120 -2.70 0.10 19.98
C ARG A 120 -3.27 -0.77 18.85
N GLU A 121 -2.85 -0.55 17.61
CA GLU A 121 -3.20 -1.38 16.45
C GLU A 121 -2.70 -2.81 16.65
N VAL A 122 -1.43 -3.00 17.01
CA VAL A 122 -0.87 -4.33 17.29
C VAL A 122 -1.64 -5.05 18.40
N ILE A 123 -1.97 -4.36 19.49
CA ILE A 123 -2.79 -4.91 20.59
C ILE A 123 -4.18 -5.30 20.07
N SER A 124 -4.81 -4.45 19.24
CA SER A 124 -6.12 -4.74 18.63
C SER A 124 -6.08 -5.98 17.75
N ILE A 125 -5.04 -6.14 16.94
CA ILE A 125 -4.85 -7.32 16.08
C ILE A 125 -4.64 -8.58 16.92
N ILE A 126 -3.79 -8.55 17.94
CA ILE A 126 -3.47 -9.73 18.76
C ILE A 126 -4.66 -10.12 19.63
N PHE A 127 -5.24 -9.17 20.38
CA PHE A 127 -6.26 -9.43 21.40
C PHE A 127 -7.71 -9.24 20.92
N ASN A 128 -7.92 -8.94 19.63
CA ASN A 128 -9.24 -8.70 19.06
C ASN A 128 -10.00 -7.54 19.75
N THR A 129 -9.29 -6.52 20.23
CA THR A 129 -9.91 -5.40 20.95
C THR A 129 -10.41 -4.35 19.97
N ARG A 130 -11.50 -3.66 20.34
CA ARG A 130 -12.14 -2.66 19.48
C ARG A 130 -11.21 -1.48 19.16
N TYR A 131 -10.91 -1.28 17.88
CA TYR A 131 -10.20 -0.12 17.37
C TYR A 131 -10.63 0.18 15.92
N PRO A 132 -11.82 0.80 15.73
CA PRO A 132 -12.38 1.01 14.39
C PRO A 132 -11.72 2.12 13.57
N ALA A 133 -10.88 2.94 14.20
CA ALA A 133 -10.15 4.06 13.60
C ALA A 133 -8.62 3.80 13.60
N SER A 134 -8.22 2.53 13.45
CA SER A 134 -6.82 2.12 13.40
C SER A 134 -6.00 2.88 12.34
N PRO A 135 -4.74 3.21 12.63
CA PRO A 135 -3.93 3.94 11.67
C PRO A 135 -3.71 3.12 10.39
N LEU A 136 -3.40 3.83 9.31
CA LEU A 136 -3.00 3.22 8.04
C LEU A 136 -1.53 3.47 7.78
N SER A 137 -0.85 2.46 7.22
CA SER A 137 0.51 2.64 6.72
C SER A 137 0.54 3.64 5.55
N ASN A 138 1.61 4.43 5.48
CA ASN A 138 1.80 5.42 4.42
C ASN A 138 2.03 4.77 3.07
N LEU A 139 1.09 5.02 2.15
CA LEU A 139 1.27 4.82 0.71
C LEU A 139 1.50 6.17 0.04
N TYR A 140 2.08 6.11 -1.15
CA TYR A 140 2.55 7.26 -1.89
C TYR A 140 1.91 7.32 -3.27
N LEU A 141 1.41 8.51 -3.59
CA LEU A 141 0.91 8.92 -4.88
C LEU A 141 1.32 10.38 -5.04
N PHE A 142 1.73 10.80 -6.24
CA PHE A 142 2.30 12.14 -6.45
C PHE A 142 3.52 12.41 -5.55
N ASP A 143 4.41 11.42 -5.40
CA ASP A 143 5.61 11.49 -4.55
C ASP A 143 5.38 11.92 -3.09
N ARG A 144 4.14 11.85 -2.59
CA ARG A 144 3.76 12.29 -1.24
C ARG A 144 2.88 11.25 -0.56
N PRO A 145 2.90 11.18 0.78
CA PRO A 145 1.99 10.32 1.51
C PRO A 145 0.53 10.73 1.26
N HIS A 146 -0.39 9.78 1.45
CA HIS A 146 -1.82 10.07 1.50
C HIS A 146 -2.13 11.17 2.52
N ASP A 147 -3.15 11.98 2.22
CA ASP A 147 -3.57 13.07 3.11
C ASP A 147 -4.52 12.58 4.19
N ILE A 148 -5.42 11.67 3.81
CA ILE A 148 -6.47 11.16 4.70
C ILE A 148 -6.81 9.71 4.36
N GLY A 149 -7.16 8.94 5.38
CA GLY A 149 -7.56 7.55 5.27
C GLY A 149 -8.88 7.31 5.98
N PHE A 150 -9.65 6.36 5.47
CA PHE A 150 -10.90 5.92 6.08
C PHE A 150 -10.97 4.40 6.12
N GLU A 151 -11.66 3.86 7.13
CA GLU A 151 -11.84 2.41 7.26
C GLU A 151 -13.19 2.01 7.86
N ILE A 152 -13.60 0.76 7.59
CA ILE A 152 -14.71 0.08 8.24
C ILE A 152 -14.25 -1.31 8.65
N PRO A 153 -14.21 -1.66 9.94
CA PRO A 153 -13.93 -3.02 10.37
C PRO A 153 -14.97 -4.01 9.84
N THR A 154 -14.53 -5.16 9.33
CA THR A 154 -15.42 -6.22 8.81
C THR A 154 -15.74 -7.31 9.84
N ASN A 155 -15.21 -7.18 11.05
CA ASN A 155 -15.39 -8.13 12.15
C ASN A 155 -16.29 -7.57 13.25
N ASP A 156 -17.03 -8.45 13.94
CA ASP A 156 -18.00 -8.08 14.99
C ASP A 156 -17.39 -7.32 16.17
N ALA A 157 -16.10 -7.59 16.47
CA ALA A 157 -15.39 -6.92 17.55
C ALA A 157 -15.06 -5.46 17.22
N GLY A 158 -15.13 -5.05 15.94
CA GLY A 158 -14.67 -3.74 15.48
C GLY A 158 -13.17 -3.55 15.70
N SER A 159 -12.39 -4.62 15.56
CA SER A 159 -10.92 -4.65 15.71
C SER A 159 -10.21 -4.34 14.39
N ALA A 160 -8.91 -4.02 14.48
CA ALA A 160 -8.04 -3.76 13.34
C ALA A 160 -7.63 -5.03 12.54
N ARG A 161 -8.27 -6.19 12.80
CA ARG A 161 -7.90 -7.47 12.15
C ARG A 161 -8.27 -7.52 10.67
N THR A 162 -9.47 -7.06 10.34
CA THR A 162 -10.02 -7.12 9.00
C THR A 162 -10.88 -5.88 8.79
N ARG A 163 -10.67 -5.21 7.66
CA ARG A 163 -11.27 -3.90 7.40
C ARG A 163 -11.30 -3.59 5.91
N HIS A 164 -12.38 -2.93 5.51
CA HIS A 164 -12.43 -2.09 4.32
C HIS A 164 -11.60 -0.84 4.58
N HIS A 165 -10.77 -0.42 3.64
CA HIS A 165 -10.03 0.83 3.80
C HIS A 165 -9.76 1.54 2.48
N VAL A 166 -9.73 2.87 2.55
CA VAL A 166 -9.43 3.74 1.42
C VAL A 166 -8.51 4.87 1.86
N ARG A 167 -7.52 5.18 1.04
CA ARG A 167 -6.63 6.33 1.19
C ARG A 167 -6.93 7.34 0.10
N PHE A 168 -6.92 8.62 0.45
CA PHE A 168 -7.14 9.71 -0.50
C PHE A 168 -5.97 10.69 -0.54
N TRP A 169 -5.71 11.18 -1.75
CA TRP A 169 -4.75 12.22 -2.07
C TRP A 169 -5.47 13.37 -2.76
N ARG A 170 -5.45 14.55 -2.16
CA ARG A 170 -5.88 15.79 -2.81
C ARG A 170 -5.04 16.08 -4.04
N LEU A 171 -5.68 16.24 -5.19
CA LEU A 171 -5.01 16.64 -6.41
C LEU A 171 -4.58 18.11 -6.28
N GLN A 172 -3.28 18.36 -6.25
CA GLN A 172 -2.68 19.69 -6.07
C GLN A 172 -1.68 19.94 -7.20
N GLU A 173 -1.55 21.20 -7.61
CA GLU A 173 -0.55 21.61 -8.59
C GLU A 173 0.85 21.39 -8.00
N PRO A 174 1.73 20.64 -8.68
CA PRO A 174 3.03 20.32 -8.16
C PRO A 174 3.98 21.52 -8.22
N GLU A 175 5.01 21.52 -7.38
CA GLU A 175 6.10 22.49 -7.51
C GLU A 175 6.82 22.30 -8.86
N ILE A 176 7.17 23.42 -9.50
CA ILE A 176 7.79 23.46 -10.83
C ILE A 176 9.07 22.62 -10.84
N GLY A 177 9.21 21.73 -11.83
CA GLY A 177 10.39 20.87 -11.99
C GLY A 177 10.38 19.59 -11.15
N THR A 178 9.27 19.26 -10.48
CA THR A 178 9.12 17.96 -9.80
C THR A 178 8.62 16.88 -10.76
N LYS A 179 9.00 15.62 -10.52
CA LYS A 179 8.57 14.46 -11.32
C LYS A 179 7.04 14.27 -11.37
N ASN A 180 6.31 14.87 -10.43
CA ASN A 180 4.86 14.83 -10.34
C ASN A 180 4.13 15.70 -11.37
N GLU A 181 4.81 16.61 -12.05
CA GLU A 181 4.22 17.50 -13.04
C GLU A 181 3.45 16.71 -14.11
N ALA A 182 4.07 15.67 -14.67
CA ALA A 182 3.41 14.79 -15.64
C ALA A 182 2.19 14.05 -15.06
N HIS A 183 2.25 13.61 -13.81
CA HIS A 183 1.13 12.93 -13.15
C HIS A 183 -0.05 13.89 -12.93
N PHE A 184 0.24 15.09 -12.43
CA PHE A 184 -0.79 16.11 -12.25
C PHE A 184 -1.44 16.50 -13.57
N HIS A 185 -0.65 16.72 -14.62
CA HIS A 185 -1.19 17.03 -15.95
C HIS A 185 -2.08 15.92 -16.49
N PHE A 186 -1.67 14.64 -16.36
CA PHE A 186 -2.51 13.51 -16.75
C PHE A 186 -3.87 13.53 -16.06
N TRP A 187 -3.89 13.67 -14.73
CA TRP A 187 -5.16 13.70 -13.98
C TRP A 187 -5.98 14.96 -14.24
N LYS A 188 -5.31 16.11 -14.39
CA LYS A 188 -5.94 17.38 -14.76
C LYS A 188 -6.65 17.27 -16.09
N GLU A 189 -5.99 16.71 -17.10
CA GLU A 189 -6.54 16.48 -18.44
C GLU A 189 -7.66 15.43 -18.41
N LYS A 190 -7.42 14.25 -17.81
CA LYS A 190 -8.41 13.17 -17.75
C LYS A 190 -9.70 13.58 -17.04
N LEU A 191 -9.60 14.45 -16.03
CA LEU A 191 -10.74 14.92 -15.26
C LEU A 191 -11.22 16.32 -15.68
N GLN A 192 -10.64 16.94 -16.72
CA GLN A 192 -10.86 18.36 -17.07
C GLN A 192 -12.34 18.70 -17.29
N HIS A 193 -13.11 17.75 -17.82
CA HIS A 193 -14.55 17.91 -18.09
C HIS A 193 -15.41 17.93 -16.82
N ILE A 194 -14.83 17.56 -15.67
CA ILE A 194 -15.49 17.45 -14.37
C ILE A 194 -14.90 18.48 -13.39
N PHE A 195 -13.70 18.99 -13.68
CA PHE A 195 -13.09 20.08 -12.94
C PHE A 195 -14.00 21.31 -12.93
N THR A 196 -14.47 21.66 -11.74
CA THR A 196 -15.06 22.97 -11.47
C THR A 196 -14.14 23.69 -10.49
N THR A 197 -13.89 24.98 -10.72
CA THR A 197 -12.98 25.80 -9.90
C THR A 197 -13.39 25.92 -8.43
N LYS A 198 -14.61 25.46 -8.07
CA LYS A 198 -15.17 25.52 -6.71
C LYS A 198 -15.04 24.22 -5.93
N ARG A 199 -14.38 23.19 -6.47
CA ARG A 199 -14.31 21.86 -5.86
C ARG A 199 -12.91 21.29 -5.91
N GLU A 200 -12.54 20.60 -4.84
CA GLU A 200 -11.31 19.82 -4.75
C GLU A 200 -11.55 18.41 -5.31
N ILE A 201 -10.53 17.86 -5.96
CA ILE A 201 -10.53 16.48 -6.44
C ILE A 201 -9.62 15.66 -5.54
N TRP A 202 -10.11 14.51 -5.09
CA TRP A 202 -9.39 13.58 -4.23
C TRP A 202 -9.30 12.23 -4.91
N ILE A 203 -8.09 11.80 -5.21
CA ILE A 203 -7.81 10.52 -5.87
C ILE A 203 -7.69 9.45 -4.80
N GLY A 204 -8.40 8.33 -4.97
CA GLY A 204 -8.52 7.28 -3.97
C GLY A 204 -7.99 5.93 -4.43
N ALA A 205 -7.33 5.23 -3.50
CA ALA A 205 -6.96 3.83 -3.65
C ALA A 205 -7.57 3.05 -2.48
N ALA A 206 -8.33 2.02 -2.83
CA ALA A 206 -9.15 1.28 -1.87
C ALA A 206 -8.87 -0.21 -1.94
N THR A 207 -8.69 -0.84 -0.79
CA THR A 207 -8.56 -2.30 -0.69
C THR A 207 -9.21 -2.84 0.59
N GLU A 208 -9.57 -4.11 0.55
CA GLU A 208 -10.05 -4.85 1.72
C GLU A 208 -8.91 -5.66 2.35
N GLU A 209 -8.77 -5.59 3.66
CA GLU A 209 -7.95 -6.50 4.46
C GLU A 209 -8.79 -7.67 4.95
N THR A 210 -8.52 -8.85 4.39
CA THR A 210 -9.27 -10.09 4.66
C THR A 210 -8.65 -10.94 5.76
N LYS A 211 -7.39 -10.67 6.13
CA LYS A 211 -6.66 -11.43 7.15
C LYS A 211 -5.90 -10.52 8.12
N PRO A 212 -5.90 -10.84 9.42
CA PRO A 212 -5.21 -10.06 10.45
C PRO A 212 -3.71 -10.01 10.29
N ILE A 213 -3.10 -11.10 9.83
CA ILE A 213 -1.66 -11.21 9.67
C ILE A 213 -1.38 -12.00 8.41
N ASP A 214 -0.46 -11.47 7.62
CA ASP A 214 0.17 -12.05 6.44
C ASP A 214 1.63 -11.57 6.37
N VAL A 215 2.39 -12.06 5.40
CA VAL A 215 3.82 -11.78 5.24
C VAL A 215 4.11 -11.21 3.86
N GLN A 216 4.91 -10.17 3.81
CA GLN A 216 5.41 -9.64 2.55
C GLN A 216 6.39 -10.62 1.92
N TRP A 217 6.09 -11.13 0.72
CA TRP A 217 6.90 -12.22 0.12
C TRP A 217 8.34 -11.79 -0.25
N ARG A 218 8.61 -10.48 -0.40
CA ARG A 218 9.94 -9.95 -0.72
C ARG A 218 10.80 -9.65 0.51
N THR A 219 10.18 -9.15 1.58
CA THR A 219 10.89 -8.60 2.75
C THR A 219 10.71 -9.43 4.02
N GLY A 220 9.74 -10.37 4.04
CA GLY A 220 9.39 -11.13 5.23
C GLY A 220 8.70 -10.29 6.32
N ARG A 221 8.37 -9.03 6.07
CA ARG A 221 7.68 -8.16 7.03
C ARG A 221 6.24 -8.62 7.24
N LEU A 222 5.75 -8.51 8.47
CA LEU A 222 4.34 -8.72 8.77
C LEU A 222 3.50 -7.60 8.15
N THR A 223 2.33 -7.96 7.65
CA THR A 223 1.35 -7.08 7.00
C THR A 223 -0.04 -7.67 7.18
N HIS A 224 -1.10 -6.97 6.78
CA HIS A 224 -2.42 -7.57 6.61
C HIS A 224 -2.50 -8.33 5.28
N GLY A 225 -3.36 -9.35 5.22
CA GLY A 225 -3.69 -10.04 3.97
C GLY A 225 -4.72 -9.24 3.19
N GLY A 226 -4.39 -8.84 1.96
CA GLY A 226 -5.27 -8.05 1.09
C GLY A 226 -6.16 -8.92 0.20
N SER A 227 -7.35 -8.41 -0.11
CA SER A 227 -8.22 -8.94 -1.17
C SER A 227 -7.61 -8.73 -2.55
N HIS A 228 -8.04 -9.56 -3.50
CA HIS A 228 -7.59 -9.50 -4.89
C HIS A 228 -8.33 -8.46 -5.73
N GLU A 229 -9.56 -8.11 -5.33
CA GLU A 229 -10.52 -7.41 -6.17
C GLU A 229 -10.70 -5.97 -5.70
N ALA A 230 -9.89 -5.05 -6.23
CA ALA A 230 -9.93 -3.65 -5.84
C ALA A 230 -11.23 -2.95 -6.29
N ASP A 231 -11.84 -3.41 -7.38
CA ASP A 231 -13.09 -2.85 -7.90
C ASP A 231 -14.29 -3.13 -6.98
N LYS A 232 -14.30 -4.27 -6.29
CA LYS A 232 -15.31 -4.57 -5.27
C LYS A 232 -15.27 -3.56 -4.13
N GLU A 233 -14.07 -3.18 -3.72
CA GLU A 233 -13.89 -2.18 -2.66
C GLU A 233 -14.33 -0.78 -3.11
N ARG A 234 -13.95 -0.39 -4.33
CA ARG A 234 -14.44 0.85 -4.97
C ARG A 234 -15.97 0.90 -4.94
N ASP A 235 -16.61 -0.18 -5.38
CA ASP A 235 -18.07 -0.25 -5.51
C ASP A 235 -18.74 -0.26 -4.13
N TYR A 236 -18.10 -0.87 -3.11
CA TYR A 236 -18.56 -0.81 -1.73
C TYR A 236 -18.55 0.63 -1.18
N ILE A 237 -17.48 1.40 -1.40
CA ILE A 237 -17.43 2.82 -1.00
C ILE A 237 -18.57 3.61 -1.65
N ILE A 238 -18.78 3.44 -2.94
CA ILE A 238 -19.84 4.12 -3.68
C ILE A 238 -21.22 3.72 -3.14
N GLN A 239 -21.43 2.44 -2.86
CA GLN A 239 -22.67 1.95 -2.27
C GLN A 239 -22.95 2.62 -0.91
N THR A 240 -21.96 2.65 0.01
CA THR A 240 -22.14 3.26 1.33
C THR A 240 -22.48 4.77 1.26
N LEU A 241 -21.89 5.50 0.30
CA LEU A 241 -22.20 6.90 0.05
C LEU A 241 -23.59 7.08 -0.60
N SER A 242 -23.96 6.20 -1.52
CA SER A 242 -25.24 6.18 -2.22
C SER A 242 -26.41 5.90 -1.27
N ASP A 243 -26.25 4.92 -0.36
CA ASP A 243 -27.25 4.55 0.65
C ASP A 243 -27.62 5.73 1.56
N LYS A 244 -26.66 6.63 1.81
CA LYS A 244 -26.86 7.87 2.58
C LYS A 244 -27.28 9.06 1.72
N LYS A 245 -27.52 8.88 0.42
CA LYS A 245 -27.90 9.91 -0.55
C LYS A 245 -26.90 11.06 -0.60
N LEU A 246 -25.61 10.75 -0.49
CA LEU A 246 -24.51 11.72 -0.48
C LEU A 246 -23.92 11.98 -1.88
N ILE A 247 -24.30 11.19 -2.88
CA ILE A 247 -23.83 11.30 -4.27
C ILE A 247 -24.80 12.16 -5.08
N THR A 248 -24.29 13.11 -5.84
CA THR A 248 -25.05 13.92 -6.81
C THR A 248 -24.81 13.51 -8.25
N GLN A 249 -23.64 12.95 -8.53
CA GLN A 249 -23.26 12.51 -9.86
C GLN A 249 -22.25 11.36 -9.74
N GLU A 250 -22.42 10.34 -10.57
CA GLU A 250 -21.47 9.26 -10.77
C GLU A 250 -21.10 9.26 -12.26
N LEU A 251 -19.80 9.33 -12.52
CA LEU A 251 -19.21 9.24 -13.85
C LEU A 251 -18.19 8.11 -13.83
N MET A 252 -17.96 7.50 -14.98
CA MET A 252 -16.94 6.47 -15.14
C MET A 252 -15.99 6.94 -16.24
N SER A 253 -14.68 6.85 -16.01
CA SER A 253 -13.72 7.04 -17.09
C SER A 253 -13.86 5.91 -18.11
N GLU A 254 -13.47 6.15 -19.36
CA GLU A 254 -13.31 5.05 -20.30
C GLU A 254 -12.40 3.96 -19.67
N PRO A 255 -12.80 2.69 -19.69
CA PRO A 255 -12.00 1.61 -19.15
C PRO A 255 -10.69 1.51 -19.94
N GLY A 256 -9.56 1.57 -19.23
CA GLY A 256 -8.26 1.27 -19.82
C GLY A 256 -8.04 -0.24 -19.93
N ASP A 257 -6.80 -0.65 -20.19
CA ASP A 257 -6.43 -2.05 -20.09
C ASP A 257 -6.62 -2.55 -18.64
N ALA A 258 -7.16 -3.77 -18.51
CA ALA A 258 -7.33 -4.40 -17.20
C ALA A 258 -5.97 -4.45 -16.46
N LEU A 259 -5.95 -3.93 -15.25
CA LEU A 259 -4.77 -3.90 -14.41
C LEU A 259 -4.67 -5.19 -13.62
N ARG A 260 -3.57 -5.93 -13.80
CA ARG A 260 -3.24 -7.09 -12.97
C ARG A 260 -1.77 -7.09 -12.58
N PHE A 261 -1.49 -7.03 -11.28
CA PHE A 261 -0.12 -7.14 -10.77
C PHE A 261 -0.06 -7.89 -9.45
N ARG A 262 1.15 -8.35 -9.11
CA ARG A 262 1.40 -9.06 -7.86
C ARG A 262 1.71 -8.06 -6.75
N GLY A 263 0.91 -8.09 -5.68
CA GLY A 263 1.13 -7.28 -4.48
C GLY A 263 2.33 -7.75 -3.65
N GLN A 264 2.54 -7.10 -2.51
CA GLN A 264 3.58 -7.51 -1.55
C GLN A 264 3.12 -8.64 -0.64
N GLN A 265 1.82 -8.73 -0.36
CA GLN A 265 1.21 -9.78 0.45
C GLN A 265 1.41 -11.17 -0.17
N PHE A 266 1.38 -12.21 0.67
CA PHE A 266 1.73 -13.54 0.23
C PHE A 266 0.63 -14.11 -0.69
N ARG A 267 1.00 -14.34 -1.96
CA ARG A 267 0.09 -14.84 -3.02
C ARG A 267 -1.06 -13.90 -3.39
N THR A 268 -1.04 -12.63 -2.97
CA THR A 268 -2.04 -11.64 -3.40
C THR A 268 -1.69 -11.05 -4.76
N PHE A 269 -2.72 -10.92 -5.59
CA PHE A 269 -2.70 -10.24 -6.89
C PHE A 269 -3.81 -9.22 -6.89
N TYR A 270 -3.47 -7.97 -7.20
CA TYR A 270 -4.45 -6.93 -7.40
C TYR A 270 -4.97 -6.99 -8.83
N ILE A 271 -6.29 -6.96 -8.96
CA ILE A 271 -7.02 -6.99 -10.21
C ILE A 271 -7.98 -5.79 -10.20
N SER A 272 -7.96 -5.03 -11.28
CA SER A 272 -8.90 -3.94 -11.54
C SER A 272 -9.23 -3.87 -13.03
N ASP A 273 -10.46 -3.45 -13.35
CA ASP A 273 -10.98 -3.18 -14.68
C ASP A 273 -10.29 -2.00 -15.39
N GLY A 274 -9.40 -1.27 -14.69
CA GLY A 274 -8.65 -0.15 -15.24
C GLY A 274 -9.50 1.13 -15.42
N SER A 275 -10.77 1.10 -15.00
CA SER A 275 -11.67 2.25 -14.98
C SER A 275 -11.58 2.97 -13.64
N ILE A 276 -11.76 4.29 -13.68
CA ILE A 276 -11.84 5.13 -12.49
C ILE A 276 -13.27 5.66 -12.40
N LYS A 277 -13.93 5.41 -11.26
CA LYS A 277 -15.23 6.00 -10.97
C LYS A 277 -15.06 7.35 -10.30
N ILE A 278 -15.75 8.36 -10.83
CA ILE A 278 -15.63 9.75 -10.43
C ILE A 278 -16.95 10.16 -9.79
N ILE A 279 -16.92 10.44 -8.50
CA ILE A 279 -18.11 10.66 -7.68
C ILE A 279 -18.14 12.11 -7.21
N ARG A 280 -19.27 12.78 -7.45
CA ARG A 280 -19.51 14.13 -6.93
C ARG A 280 -20.34 14.06 -5.66
N LEU A 281 -19.76 14.48 -4.54
CA LEU A 281 -20.48 14.55 -3.27
C LEU A 281 -21.42 15.76 -3.23
N LYS A 282 -22.50 15.68 -2.46
CA LYS A 282 -23.54 16.71 -2.38
C LYS A 282 -23.03 18.08 -1.93
#